data_AF-Q16N39-F1
#
_entry.id   AF-Q16N39-F1
#
_cell.length_a   1.000
_cell.length_b   1.000
_cell.length_c   1.000
_cell.angle_alpha   90.00
_cell.angle_beta   90.00
_cell.angle_gamma   90.00
#
_symmetry.space_group_name_H-M   'P 1'
#
loop_
_entity.id
_entity.type
_entity.pdbx_description
1 polymer ?
#
loop_
_entity_poly.entity_id
_entity_poly.type
_entity_poly.pdbx_seq_one_letter_code
_entity_poly.pdbx_strand_id
1 'polypeptide(L)'
;MSNKPKRLLEKYDILLEHLDYGYIEKCTDGSELEKIIKILRSGQEGHYPDLMAFAMRQLKSIKPGSKLFRQETPLVTKNSMASDRWDQINQDLTQWEKDMQNIQNAMLDGKEDAPRYLPPVRTTSLNDKKCSSKTQQNRIKSSDYENWDRYDPDAEILKMDLEEERHKEFIMKRNERNSNDRMIQEVQPDDVTPMTEAERKILAIKYKEKGNDYFRSKEYQHALSEYNNSIALYPLNACFNNRAIANIKLMRYKEAISDCEKCLEGEPNNLKALCRKAEALKLDDKRREAYQTYCQILQLDSKNKLATDAIEDLRRQLPDLPPANSFPLQIEEVANEDDDYAALVKPKKIIKDKLPEAVQSLKAETVKMVQKAKTANLQDNNFEILTQPSKKVLIEEIN
;
A
#
# COMPACT_ATOMS: atom_id res chain seq x y z
N MET A 1 -14.43 -23.58 7.62
CA MET A 1 -13.19 -24.02 6.96
C MET A 1 -12.56 -22.82 6.28
N SER A 2 -11.32 -22.47 6.63
CA SER A 2 -10.64 -21.28 6.12
C SER A 2 -10.33 -21.46 4.63
N ASN A 3 -10.95 -20.68 3.76
CA ASN A 3 -10.76 -20.72 2.31
C ASN A 3 -9.44 -20.01 1.93
N LYS A 4 -8.30 -20.56 2.35
CA LYS A 4 -6.99 -20.06 1.93
C LYS A 4 -6.71 -20.57 0.50
N PRO A 5 -6.23 -19.72 -0.42
CA PRO A 5 -5.85 -20.19 -1.75
C PRO A 5 -4.73 -21.23 -1.62
N LYS A 6 -4.88 -22.37 -2.30
CA LYS A 6 -3.84 -23.42 -2.37
C LYS A 6 -2.55 -22.84 -2.96
N ARG A 7 -1.39 -23.33 -2.49
CA ARG A 7 -0.09 -22.92 -3.04
C ARG A 7 0.01 -23.29 -4.51
N LEU A 8 0.80 -22.53 -5.29
CA LEU A 8 0.96 -22.86 -6.71
C LEU A 8 1.65 -24.22 -6.93
N LEU A 9 2.52 -24.66 -6.02
CA LEU A 9 3.08 -26.02 -6.01
C LEU A 9 1.96 -27.07 -5.94
N GLU A 10 1.03 -26.92 -4.99
CA GLU A 10 -0.13 -27.82 -4.79
C GLU A 10 -1.18 -27.72 -5.91
N LYS A 11 -1.21 -26.58 -6.62
CA LYS A 11 -2.14 -26.37 -7.73
C LYS A 11 -1.66 -27.04 -9.02
N TYR A 12 -0.35 -27.05 -9.23
CA TYR A 12 0.28 -27.58 -10.44
C TYR A 12 0.86 -28.98 -10.26
N ASP A 13 0.74 -29.56 -9.06
CA ASP A 13 1.32 -30.85 -8.64
C ASP A 13 2.83 -30.93 -8.93
N ILE A 14 3.55 -29.84 -8.61
CA ILE A 14 5.01 -29.75 -8.76
C ILE A 14 5.65 -29.85 -7.39
N LEU A 15 6.64 -30.73 -7.25
CA LEU A 15 7.41 -30.89 -6.02
C LEU A 15 8.45 -29.78 -5.87
N LEU A 16 8.79 -29.43 -4.62
CA LEU A 16 9.84 -28.44 -4.34
C LEU A 16 11.20 -28.86 -4.94
N GLU A 17 11.47 -30.16 -5.00
CA GLU A 17 12.69 -30.75 -5.61
C GLU A 17 12.79 -30.51 -7.12
N HIS A 18 11.68 -30.23 -7.79
CA HIS A 18 11.66 -29.91 -9.23
C HIS A 18 12.08 -28.47 -9.51
N LEU A 19 12.25 -27.63 -8.47
CA LEU A 19 12.77 -26.27 -8.57
C LEU A 19 14.30 -26.23 -8.41
N ASP A 20 14.99 -27.13 -9.13
CA ASP A 20 16.44 -27.23 -9.15
C ASP A 20 17.00 -27.18 -10.59
N TYR A 21 18.23 -26.69 -10.74
CA TYR A 21 18.92 -26.59 -12.02
C TYR A 21 19.03 -27.95 -12.72
N GLY A 22 19.38 -29.00 -11.95
CA GLY A 22 19.57 -30.34 -12.50
C GLY A 22 18.27 -30.98 -12.99
N TYR A 23 17.13 -30.61 -12.40
CA TYR A 23 15.81 -31.06 -12.88
C TYR A 23 15.41 -30.30 -14.14
N ILE A 24 15.52 -28.96 -14.14
CA ILE A 24 15.16 -28.09 -15.27
C ILE A 24 15.97 -28.43 -16.53
N GLU A 25 17.23 -28.85 -16.38
CA GLU A 25 18.06 -29.29 -17.51
C GLU A 25 17.56 -30.59 -18.15
N LYS A 26 16.96 -31.49 -17.36
CA LYS A 26 16.41 -32.77 -17.83
C LYS A 26 14.96 -32.66 -18.32
N CYS A 27 14.27 -31.56 -18.02
CA CYS A 27 12.89 -31.33 -18.42
C CYS A 27 12.77 -31.19 -19.95
N THR A 28 12.05 -32.11 -20.58
CA THR A 28 11.67 -32.03 -22.01
C THR A 28 10.25 -31.51 -22.23
N ASP A 29 9.41 -31.48 -21.19
CA ASP A 29 8.05 -30.94 -21.28
C ASP A 29 8.04 -29.41 -21.13
N GLY A 30 7.67 -28.73 -22.22
CA GLY A 30 7.48 -27.27 -22.20
C GLY A 30 6.34 -26.81 -21.30
N SER A 31 5.35 -27.66 -21.02
CA SER A 31 4.20 -27.29 -20.18
C SER A 31 4.56 -27.29 -18.68
N GLU A 32 5.35 -28.27 -18.23
CA GLU A 32 5.97 -28.27 -16.90
C GLU A 32 6.88 -27.06 -16.67
N LEU A 33 7.74 -26.73 -17.64
CA LEU A 33 8.58 -25.52 -17.56
C LEU A 33 7.76 -24.23 -17.47
N GLU A 34 6.64 -24.13 -18.21
CA GLU A 34 5.73 -22.99 -18.07
C GLU A 34 5.12 -22.88 -16.66
N LYS A 35 4.79 -24.00 -16.02
CA LYS A 35 4.26 -24.02 -14.65
C LYS A 35 5.36 -23.64 -13.63
N ILE A 36 6.58 -24.16 -13.79
CA ILE A 36 7.74 -23.81 -12.96
C ILE A 36 8.02 -22.31 -13.03
N ILE A 37 8.04 -21.71 -14.23
CA ILE A 37 8.26 -20.26 -14.38
C ILE A 37 7.14 -19.45 -13.73
N LYS A 38 5.88 -19.90 -13.79
CA LYS A 38 4.77 -19.24 -13.08
C LYS A 38 4.95 -19.29 -11.56
N ILE A 39 5.43 -20.42 -11.03
CA ILE A 39 5.74 -20.57 -9.60
C ILE A 39 6.88 -19.61 -9.21
N LEU A 40 7.98 -19.60 -9.98
CA LEU A 40 9.12 -18.72 -9.70
C LEU A 40 8.77 -17.23 -9.81
N ARG A 41 7.98 -16.82 -10.82
CA ARG A 41 7.47 -15.43 -10.93
C ARG A 41 6.56 -15.01 -9.79
N SER A 42 5.84 -15.96 -9.18
CA SER A 42 4.92 -15.64 -8.07
C SER A 42 5.65 -15.29 -6.77
N GLY A 43 6.92 -15.68 -6.62
CA GLY A 43 7.72 -15.44 -5.42
C GLY A 43 7.24 -16.16 -4.15
N GLN A 44 6.29 -17.11 -4.25
CA GLN A 44 5.73 -17.81 -3.09
C GLN A 44 6.76 -18.67 -2.35
N GLU A 45 7.73 -19.25 -3.07
CA GLU A 45 8.75 -20.16 -2.53
C GLU A 45 10.14 -19.50 -2.41
N GLY A 46 10.21 -18.19 -2.66
CA GLY A 46 11.46 -17.41 -2.69
C GLY A 46 11.71 -16.73 -4.04
N HIS A 47 12.65 -15.79 -4.06
CA HIS A 47 13.03 -15.04 -5.26
C HIS A 47 14.36 -15.58 -5.81
N TYR A 48 14.28 -16.28 -6.93
CA TYR A 48 15.45 -16.92 -7.57
C TYR A 48 15.58 -16.43 -9.03
N PRO A 49 16.19 -15.26 -9.26
CA PRO A 49 16.25 -14.65 -10.60
C PRO A 49 17.09 -15.49 -11.58
N ASP A 50 18.18 -16.10 -11.11
CA ASP A 50 19.07 -16.91 -11.96
C ASP A 50 18.43 -18.23 -12.39
N LEU A 51 17.76 -18.91 -11.46
CA LEU A 51 17.00 -20.13 -11.72
C LEU A 51 15.83 -19.86 -12.69
N MET A 52 15.13 -18.74 -12.48
CA MET A 52 14.07 -18.29 -13.38
C MET A 52 14.61 -18.00 -14.78
N ALA A 53 15.74 -17.30 -14.89
CA ALA A 53 16.39 -17.02 -16.16
C ALA A 53 16.81 -18.29 -16.89
N PHE A 54 17.37 -19.27 -16.17
CA PHE A 54 17.72 -20.58 -16.71
C PHE A 54 16.50 -21.34 -17.23
N ALA A 55 15.42 -21.43 -16.44
CA ALA A 55 14.17 -22.04 -16.85
C ALA A 55 13.57 -21.36 -18.10
N MET A 56 13.64 -20.02 -18.17
CA MET A 56 13.16 -19.26 -19.34
C MET A 56 14.01 -19.53 -20.60
N ARG A 57 15.33 -19.70 -20.48
CA ARG A 57 16.19 -20.08 -21.61
C ARG A 57 15.85 -21.48 -22.13
N GLN A 58 15.66 -22.45 -21.23
CA GLN A 58 15.24 -23.80 -21.60
C GLN A 58 13.83 -23.84 -22.20
N LEU A 59 12.89 -23.06 -21.66
CA LEU A 59 11.57 -22.95 -22.27
C LEU A 59 11.65 -22.30 -23.67
N LYS A 60 12.59 -21.38 -23.90
CA LYS A 60 12.77 -20.73 -25.21
C LYS A 60 13.33 -21.69 -26.26
N SER A 61 14.21 -22.62 -25.88
CA SER A 61 14.72 -23.66 -26.80
C SER A 61 13.65 -24.70 -27.14
N ILE A 62 12.81 -25.10 -26.18
CA ILE A 62 11.77 -26.11 -26.39
C ILE A 62 10.50 -25.52 -27.03
N LYS A 63 10.01 -24.38 -26.55
CA LYS A 63 8.73 -23.77 -26.94
C LYS A 63 8.81 -22.24 -27.07
N PRO A 64 9.34 -21.72 -28.20
CA PRO A 64 9.51 -20.27 -28.40
C PRO A 64 8.19 -19.49 -28.47
N GLY A 65 7.07 -20.14 -28.82
CA GLY A 65 5.74 -19.51 -28.93
C GLY A 65 4.92 -19.48 -27.63
N SER A 66 5.52 -19.75 -26.47
CA SER A 66 4.79 -19.81 -25.20
C SER A 66 4.14 -18.46 -24.84
N LYS A 67 2.97 -18.51 -24.17
CA LYS A 67 2.27 -17.28 -23.71
C LYS A 67 3.11 -16.46 -22.74
N LEU A 68 4.07 -17.09 -22.05
CA LEU A 68 4.93 -16.44 -21.05
C LEU A 68 5.94 -15.46 -21.65
N PHE A 69 6.22 -15.55 -22.95
CA PHE A 69 7.08 -14.63 -23.69
C PHE A 69 6.31 -13.50 -24.38
N ARG A 70 4.98 -13.53 -24.35
CA ARG A 70 4.18 -12.42 -24.88
C ARG A 70 4.39 -11.21 -23.97
N GLN A 71 4.97 -10.16 -24.52
CA GLN A 71 5.00 -8.85 -23.91
C GLN A 71 3.81 -8.04 -24.41
N GLU A 72 3.22 -7.23 -23.53
CA GLU A 72 2.18 -6.30 -23.93
C GLU A 72 2.82 -5.24 -24.85
N THR A 73 2.46 -5.29 -26.13
CA THR A 73 2.81 -4.23 -27.07
C THR A 73 1.86 -3.06 -26.83
N PRO A 74 2.35 -1.84 -26.55
CA PRO A 74 1.47 -0.69 -26.41
C PRO A 74 0.66 -0.49 -27.69
N LEU A 75 -0.55 0.04 -27.54
CA LEU A 75 -1.41 0.33 -28.70
C LEU A 75 -0.67 1.29 -29.63
N VAL A 76 -0.56 0.90 -30.90
CA VAL A 76 0.12 1.69 -31.92
C VAL A 76 -0.64 2.99 -32.10
N THR A 77 -0.03 4.09 -31.70
CA THR A 77 -0.60 5.45 -31.78
C THR A 77 -0.10 6.11 -33.07
N LYS A 78 -0.70 7.24 -33.47
CA LYS A 78 -0.30 8.00 -34.68
C LYS A 78 1.20 8.21 -34.81
N ASN A 79 1.87 8.44 -33.68
CA ASN A 79 3.29 8.79 -33.64
C ASN A 79 4.24 7.58 -33.63
N SER A 80 3.74 6.34 -33.48
CA SER A 80 4.57 5.14 -33.37
C SER A 80 4.56 4.27 -34.63
N MET A 81 3.84 4.67 -35.68
CA MET A 81 3.76 3.94 -36.96
C MET A 81 4.40 4.76 -38.08
N ALA A 82 4.94 4.09 -39.10
CA ALA A 82 5.43 4.77 -40.30
C ALA A 82 4.31 5.52 -41.03
N SER A 83 4.61 6.70 -41.60
CA SER A 83 3.63 7.57 -42.27
C SER A 83 2.85 6.83 -43.37
N ASP A 84 3.56 6.09 -44.22
CA ASP A 84 2.96 5.37 -45.35
C ASP A 84 1.87 4.37 -44.91
N ARG A 85 2.08 3.74 -43.74
CA ARG A 85 1.12 2.78 -43.19
C ARG A 85 -0.12 3.48 -42.63
N TRP A 86 0.05 4.69 -42.08
CA TRP A 86 -1.06 5.53 -41.65
C TRP A 86 -1.89 6.02 -42.83
N ASP A 87 -1.24 6.42 -43.92
CA ASP A 87 -1.93 6.86 -45.13
C ASP A 87 -2.75 5.72 -45.73
N GLN A 88 -2.23 4.48 -45.70
CA GLN A 88 -2.96 3.31 -46.14
C GLN A 88 -4.18 2.99 -45.25
N ILE A 89 -4.03 3.08 -43.92
CA ILE A 89 -5.15 2.90 -42.99
C ILE A 89 -6.23 3.97 -43.20
N ASN A 90 -5.84 5.22 -43.44
CA ASN A 90 -6.78 6.30 -43.71
C ASN A 90 -7.49 6.09 -45.06
N GLN A 91 -6.77 5.65 -46.10
CA GLN A 91 -7.36 5.31 -47.38
C GLN A 91 -8.40 4.19 -47.23
N ASP A 92 -8.05 3.10 -46.54
CA ASP A 92 -8.98 1.98 -46.28
C ASP A 92 -10.20 2.44 -45.49
N LEU A 93 -10.03 3.30 -44.48
CA LEU A 93 -11.12 3.85 -43.69
C LEU A 93 -12.06 4.72 -44.53
N THR A 94 -11.50 5.62 -45.36
CA THR A 94 -12.29 6.47 -46.26
C THR A 94 -12.99 5.68 -47.36
N GLN A 95 -12.37 4.60 -47.83
CA GLN A 95 -12.99 3.69 -48.80
C GLN A 95 -14.18 2.97 -48.16
N TRP A 96 -14.00 2.43 -46.95
CA TRP A 96 -15.08 1.81 -46.18
C TRP A 96 -16.22 2.80 -45.89
N GLU A 97 -15.90 4.04 -45.54
CA GLU A 97 -16.91 5.09 -45.32
C GLU A 97 -17.76 5.33 -46.58
N LYS A 98 -17.11 5.43 -47.75
CA LYS A 98 -17.83 5.55 -49.03
C LYS A 98 -18.69 4.34 -49.33
N ASP A 99 -18.19 3.14 -49.06
CA ASP A 99 -18.95 1.90 -49.28
C ASP A 99 -20.19 1.86 -48.35
N MET A 100 -20.06 2.30 -47.09
CA MET A 100 -21.18 2.41 -46.17
C MET A 100 -22.20 3.47 -46.61
N GLN A 101 -21.74 4.64 -47.07
CA GLN A 101 -22.62 5.67 -47.64
C GLN A 101 -23.35 5.16 -48.88
N ASN A 102 -22.67 4.42 -49.75
CA ASN A 102 -23.28 3.79 -50.93
C ASN A 102 -24.34 2.75 -50.52
N ILE A 103 -24.06 1.93 -49.52
CA ILE A 103 -25.03 0.97 -48.97
C ILE A 103 -26.24 1.70 -48.37
N GLN A 104 -26.02 2.80 -47.64
CA GLN A 104 -27.08 3.60 -47.05
C GLN A 104 -27.94 4.30 -48.12
N ASN A 105 -27.32 4.84 -49.16
CA ASN A 105 -28.02 5.42 -50.31
C ASN A 105 -28.78 4.34 -51.10
N ALA A 106 -28.21 3.16 -51.27
CA ALA A 106 -28.90 2.02 -51.90
C ALA A 106 -30.11 1.52 -51.09
N MET A 107 -30.05 1.61 -49.75
CA MET A 107 -31.20 1.36 -48.87
C MET A 107 -32.27 2.45 -48.98
N LEU A 108 -31.87 3.72 -49.20
CA LEU A 108 -32.79 4.83 -49.42
C LEU A 108 -33.49 4.76 -50.79
N ASP A 109 -32.80 4.23 -51.81
CA ASP A 109 -33.30 4.09 -53.19
C ASP A 109 -34.25 2.89 -53.40
N GLY A 110 -34.65 2.18 -52.34
CA GLY A 110 -35.84 1.32 -52.38
C GLY A 110 -35.76 0.10 -53.30
N LYS A 111 -34.58 -0.55 -53.44
CA LYS A 111 -34.53 -1.93 -53.93
C LYS A 111 -34.51 -2.89 -52.74
N GLU A 112 -35.70 -3.36 -52.38
CA GLU A 112 -35.91 -4.45 -51.43
C GLU A 112 -35.18 -5.71 -51.94
N ASP A 113 -34.25 -6.24 -51.14
CA ASP A 113 -34.02 -7.69 -50.96
C ASP A 113 -32.77 -7.94 -50.09
N ALA A 114 -32.91 -7.82 -48.77
CA ALA A 114 -32.03 -8.54 -47.83
C ALA A 114 -32.73 -8.75 -46.47
N PRO A 115 -32.79 -9.99 -45.94
CA PRO A 115 -33.56 -10.31 -44.74
C PRO A 115 -32.88 -9.78 -43.48
N ARG A 116 -33.54 -8.86 -42.76
CA ARG A 116 -33.09 -8.35 -41.45
C ARG A 116 -33.41 -9.36 -40.35
N TYR A 117 -32.40 -10.03 -39.82
CA TYR A 117 -32.48 -10.70 -38.53
C TYR A 117 -31.74 -9.87 -37.48
N LEU A 118 -32.48 -9.20 -36.59
CA LEU A 118 -31.93 -8.50 -35.42
C LEU A 118 -32.35 -9.23 -34.14
N PRO A 119 -31.43 -9.52 -33.21
CA PRO A 119 -31.74 -10.26 -31.99
C PRO A 119 -32.34 -9.36 -30.89
N PRO A 120 -33.06 -9.93 -29.90
CA PRO A 120 -33.81 -9.16 -28.90
C PRO A 120 -32.91 -8.69 -27.74
N VAL A 121 -33.04 -7.40 -27.36
CA VAL A 121 -32.32 -6.79 -26.24
C VAL A 121 -33.02 -7.10 -24.91
N ARG A 122 -32.28 -7.67 -23.94
CA ARG A 122 -32.76 -7.94 -22.58
C ARG A 122 -32.64 -6.70 -21.70
N THR A 123 -33.75 -6.30 -21.06
CA THR A 123 -33.75 -5.29 -19.99
C THR A 123 -33.83 -5.98 -18.63
N THR A 124 -32.93 -5.67 -17.69
CA THR A 124 -33.00 -6.14 -16.30
C THR A 124 -33.38 -4.98 -15.38
N SER A 125 -34.52 -5.11 -14.70
CA SER A 125 -34.99 -4.22 -13.65
C SER A 125 -34.21 -4.44 -12.35
N LEU A 126 -33.59 -3.39 -11.80
CA LEU A 126 -33.01 -3.39 -10.46
C LEU A 126 -33.60 -2.22 -9.67
N ASN A 127 -34.38 -2.58 -8.64
CA ASN A 127 -34.87 -1.71 -7.59
C ASN A 127 -33.73 -1.46 -6.58
N ASP A 128 -33.33 -0.20 -6.39
CA ASP A 128 -32.44 0.20 -5.30
C ASP A 128 -33.15 1.08 -4.26
N LYS A 129 -33.09 0.61 -3.01
CA LYS A 129 -33.57 1.31 -1.82
C LYS A 129 -32.55 2.38 -1.40
N LYS A 130 -33.07 3.57 -1.12
CA LYS A 130 -32.39 4.79 -0.65
C LYS A 130 -31.56 4.60 0.62
N CYS A 131 -30.41 5.27 0.65
CA CYS A 131 -29.61 5.59 1.84
C CYS A 131 -29.68 7.10 2.13
N SER A 132 -29.83 7.49 3.41
CA SER A 132 -29.69 8.87 3.91
C SER A 132 -28.34 9.01 4.62
N SER A 133 -27.57 10.07 4.45
CA SER A 133 -27.81 11.37 5.11
C SER A 133 -26.76 12.41 4.66
N LYS A 134 -27.08 13.68 4.93
CA LYS A 134 -26.57 14.91 4.29
C LYS A 134 -25.23 15.42 4.83
N THR A 135 -24.44 15.98 3.92
CA THR A 135 -23.69 17.23 4.15
C THR A 135 -24.09 18.18 3.02
N GLN A 136 -24.63 19.36 3.36
CA GLN A 136 -25.13 20.32 2.36
C GLN A 136 -23.96 21.02 1.67
N GLN A 137 -23.46 20.41 0.60
CA GLN A 137 -22.90 21.17 -0.51
C GLN A 137 -24.08 21.76 -1.31
N ASN A 138 -23.85 22.84 -2.08
CA ASN A 138 -24.78 23.36 -3.09
C ASN A 138 -24.97 22.32 -4.20
N ARG A 139 -25.58 21.20 -3.84
CA ARG A 139 -25.78 20.04 -4.66
C ARG A 139 -26.95 20.35 -5.56
N ILE A 140 -26.69 20.42 -6.86
CA ILE A 140 -27.72 20.47 -7.89
C ILE A 140 -28.70 19.32 -7.59
N LYS A 141 -29.99 19.63 -7.47
CA LYS A 141 -31.01 18.62 -7.14
C LYS A 141 -30.99 17.55 -8.24
N SER A 142 -31.14 16.28 -7.87
CA SER A 142 -31.08 15.17 -8.84
C SER A 142 -32.18 15.20 -9.89
N SER A 143 -33.25 15.97 -9.66
CA SER A 143 -34.38 16.15 -10.57
C SER A 143 -34.25 17.39 -11.48
N ASP A 144 -33.16 18.15 -11.35
CA ASP A 144 -32.99 19.45 -11.99
C ASP A 144 -32.06 19.35 -13.19
N TYR A 145 -32.56 18.71 -14.25
CA TYR A 145 -31.79 18.33 -15.44
C TYR A 145 -31.20 19.55 -16.17
N GLU A 146 -31.89 20.69 -16.19
CA GLU A 146 -31.38 21.92 -16.83
C GLU A 146 -30.09 22.44 -16.17
N ASN A 147 -29.95 22.26 -14.85
CA ASN A 147 -28.74 22.65 -14.13
C ASN A 147 -27.65 21.58 -14.24
N TRP A 148 -28.00 20.30 -14.41
CA TRP A 148 -27.04 19.23 -14.70
C TRP A 148 -26.42 19.37 -16.09
N ASP A 149 -27.21 19.72 -17.11
CA ASP A 149 -26.72 19.91 -18.48
C ASP A 149 -25.78 21.10 -18.62
N ARG A 150 -25.89 22.10 -17.73
CA ARG A 150 -24.99 23.26 -17.68
C ARG A 150 -23.77 23.06 -16.79
N TYR A 151 -23.75 22.00 -15.98
CA TYR A 151 -22.66 21.74 -15.04
C TYR A 151 -21.50 21.09 -15.78
N ASP A 152 -20.41 21.84 -15.94
CA ASP A 152 -19.15 21.33 -16.46
C ASP A 152 -18.29 20.82 -15.30
N PRO A 153 -18.16 19.49 -15.11
CA PRO A 153 -17.40 18.93 -14.00
C PRO A 153 -15.92 19.28 -14.09
N ASP A 154 -15.36 19.37 -15.30
CA ASP A 154 -13.94 19.66 -15.50
C ASP A 154 -13.64 21.11 -15.13
N ALA A 155 -14.57 22.03 -15.44
CA ALA A 155 -14.45 23.44 -15.04
C ALA A 155 -14.55 23.64 -13.51
N GLU A 156 -15.44 22.92 -12.81
CA GLU A 156 -15.54 23.05 -11.35
C GLU A 156 -14.35 22.39 -10.64
N ILE A 157 -13.83 21.28 -11.15
CA ILE A 157 -12.57 20.69 -10.65
C ILE A 157 -11.44 21.70 -10.77
N LEU A 158 -11.26 22.30 -11.95
CA LEU A 158 -10.23 23.31 -12.16
C LEU A 158 -10.40 24.51 -11.21
N LYS A 159 -11.63 24.95 -10.98
CA LYS A 159 -11.93 26.04 -10.04
C LYS A 159 -11.60 25.67 -8.60
N MET A 160 -11.90 24.45 -8.17
CA MET A 160 -11.51 23.96 -6.84
C MET A 160 -9.99 23.93 -6.68
N ASP A 161 -9.27 23.42 -7.68
CA ASP A 161 -7.80 23.37 -7.67
C ASP A 161 -7.21 24.79 -7.58
N LEU A 162 -7.70 25.72 -8.39
CA LEU A 162 -7.29 27.14 -8.37
C LEU A 162 -7.59 27.83 -7.03
N GLU A 163 -8.72 27.54 -6.40
CA GLU A 163 -9.07 28.06 -5.07
C GLU A 163 -8.14 27.51 -3.99
N GLU A 164 -7.77 26.23 -4.06
CA GLU A 164 -6.81 25.61 -3.16
C GLU A 164 -5.42 26.24 -3.32
N GLU A 165 -4.96 26.44 -4.56
CA GLU A 165 -3.70 27.12 -4.86
C GLU A 165 -3.69 28.55 -4.32
N ARG A 166 -4.74 29.35 -4.58
CA ARG A 166 -4.87 30.70 -4.01
C ARG A 166 -4.85 30.70 -2.49
N HIS A 167 -5.47 29.72 -1.84
CA HIS A 167 -5.45 29.61 -0.38
C HIS A 167 -4.04 29.31 0.15
N LYS A 168 -3.31 28.41 -0.52
CA LYS A 168 -1.90 28.10 -0.20
C LYS A 168 -1.02 29.34 -0.36
N GLU A 169 -1.16 30.06 -1.47
CA GLU A 169 -0.43 31.31 -1.73
C GLU A 169 -0.73 32.38 -0.67
N PHE A 170 -2.00 32.55 -0.28
CA PHE A 170 -2.38 33.50 0.77
C PHE A 170 -1.68 33.19 2.10
N ILE A 171 -1.62 31.91 2.49
CA ILE A 171 -0.92 31.48 3.71
C ILE A 171 0.57 31.74 3.59
N MET A 172 1.18 31.40 2.46
CA MET A 172 2.61 31.65 2.21
C MET A 172 2.93 33.14 2.30
N LYS A 173 2.17 34.00 1.63
CA LYS A 173 2.37 35.45 1.63
C LYS A 173 2.15 36.08 3.00
N ARG A 174 1.18 35.59 3.79
CA ARG A 174 1.02 35.98 5.20
C ARG A 174 2.24 35.59 6.03
N ASN A 175 2.75 34.37 5.85
CA ASN A 175 3.93 33.90 6.54
C ASN A 175 5.19 34.68 6.14
N GLU A 176 5.34 35.07 4.87
CA GLU A 176 6.43 35.94 4.41
C GLU A 176 6.35 37.35 5.02
N ARG A 177 5.15 37.96 5.06
CA ARG A 177 4.95 39.24 5.74
C ARG A 177 5.30 39.15 7.23
N ASN A 178 4.84 38.10 7.89
CA ASN A 178 5.16 37.84 9.30
C ASN A 178 6.66 37.55 9.51
N SER A 179 7.40 37.10 8.49
CA SER A 179 8.86 36.98 8.55
C SER A 179 9.57 38.35 8.49
N ASN A 180 8.94 39.34 7.86
CA ASN A 180 9.49 40.68 7.65
C ASN A 180 9.03 41.67 8.73
N ASP A 181 7.91 41.43 9.40
CA ASP A 181 7.49 42.20 10.56
C ASP A 181 8.48 41.99 11.71
N ARG A 182 8.85 43.12 12.34
CA ARG A 182 9.97 43.23 13.30
C ARG A 182 10.02 42.04 14.25
N MET A 183 11.14 41.32 14.20
CA MET A 183 11.45 40.22 15.12
C MET A 183 11.08 40.63 16.54
N ILE A 184 10.19 39.87 17.19
CA ILE A 184 9.99 40.00 18.63
C ILE A 184 11.38 39.78 19.23
N GLN A 185 11.86 40.81 19.93
CA GLN A 185 13.19 40.91 20.52
C GLN A 185 13.59 39.56 21.13
N GLU A 186 14.61 38.92 20.55
CA GLU A 186 15.23 37.73 21.13
C GLU A 186 15.52 38.04 22.59
N VAL A 187 15.00 37.22 23.50
CA VAL A 187 15.32 37.36 24.93
C VAL A 187 16.82 37.18 25.04
N GLN A 188 17.53 38.27 25.32
CA GLN A 188 18.98 38.26 25.46
C GLN A 188 19.34 37.33 26.63
N PRO A 189 20.38 36.48 26.50
CA PRO A 189 20.78 35.53 27.53
C PRO A 189 21.14 36.17 28.88
N ASP A 190 21.32 37.49 28.93
CA ASP A 190 21.69 38.24 30.14
C ASP A 190 20.51 38.45 31.13
N ASP A 191 19.25 38.39 30.68
CA ASP A 191 18.05 38.49 31.55
C ASP A 191 17.71 37.18 32.29
N VAL A 192 18.40 36.09 31.95
CA VAL A 192 18.12 34.73 32.49
C VAL A 192 18.89 34.46 33.79
N THR A 193 19.70 35.42 34.26
CA THR A 193 20.77 35.21 35.23
C THR A 193 20.36 35.11 36.70
N PRO A 194 19.13 35.46 37.15
CA PRO A 194 18.66 35.05 38.48
C PRO A 194 17.46 34.09 38.45
N MET A 195 17.13 33.46 37.32
CA MET A 195 15.93 32.62 37.24
C MET A 195 16.24 31.14 37.55
N THR A 196 15.46 30.54 38.44
CA THR A 196 15.58 29.14 38.87
C THR A 196 15.31 28.20 37.70
N GLU A 197 15.92 27.02 37.65
CA GLU A 197 15.68 26.04 36.58
C GLU A 197 14.18 25.71 36.40
N ALA A 198 13.44 25.61 37.50
CA ALA A 198 12.00 25.39 37.48
C ALA A 198 11.24 26.54 36.80
N GLU A 199 11.62 27.79 37.06
CA GLU A 199 11.02 28.98 36.45
C GLU A 199 11.33 29.06 34.96
N ARG A 200 12.56 28.73 34.54
CA ARG A 200 12.94 28.62 33.12
C ARG A 200 12.12 27.55 32.41
N LYS A 201 11.91 26.40 33.04
CA LYS A 201 11.09 25.31 32.49
C LYS A 201 9.62 25.72 32.34
N ILE A 202 9.03 26.39 33.33
CA ILE A 202 7.66 26.91 33.25
C ILE A 202 7.54 27.93 32.10
N LEU A 203 8.49 28.85 32.00
CA LEU A 203 8.50 29.86 30.95
C LEU A 203 8.69 29.21 29.56
N ALA A 204 9.56 28.22 29.43
CA ALA A 204 9.72 27.44 28.20
C ALA A 204 8.41 26.74 27.80
N ILE A 205 7.69 26.12 28.74
CA ILE A 205 6.38 25.50 28.47
C ILE A 205 5.38 26.55 27.96
N LYS A 206 5.36 27.75 28.55
CA LYS A 206 4.49 28.85 28.10
C LYS A 206 4.82 29.29 26.66
N TYR A 207 6.10 29.43 26.32
CA TYR A 207 6.54 29.76 24.95
C TYR A 207 6.18 28.66 23.94
N LYS A 208 6.34 27.39 24.33
CA LYS A 208 5.88 26.25 23.53
C LYS A 208 4.38 26.30 23.26
N GLU A 209 3.57 26.60 24.27
CA GLU A 209 2.11 26.70 24.11
C GLU A 209 1.72 27.85 23.19
N LYS A 210 2.36 29.02 23.33
CA LYS A 210 2.20 30.14 22.41
C LYS A 210 2.57 29.77 20.97
N GLY A 211 3.67 29.03 20.78
CA GLY A 211 4.06 28.49 19.48
C GLY A 211 3.01 27.54 18.89
N ASN A 212 2.36 26.71 19.70
CA ASN A 212 1.28 25.84 19.26
C ASN A 212 0.06 26.64 18.78
N ASP A 213 -0.25 27.76 19.43
CA ASP A 213 -1.37 28.63 19.04
C ASP A 213 -1.10 29.35 17.70
N TYR A 214 0.13 29.82 17.48
CA TYR A 214 0.55 30.32 16.16
C TYR A 214 0.52 29.22 15.10
N PHE A 215 0.94 28.00 15.44
CA PHE A 215 0.89 26.87 14.51
C PHE A 215 -0.55 26.53 14.10
N ARG A 216 -1.50 26.53 15.04
CA ARG A 216 -2.94 26.37 14.78
C ARG A 216 -3.50 27.49 13.88
N SER A 217 -2.97 28.70 14.05
CA SER A 217 -3.30 29.87 13.23
C SER A 217 -2.63 29.86 11.84
N LYS A 218 -1.88 28.79 11.51
CA LYS A 218 -1.07 28.62 10.29
C LYS A 218 0.05 29.67 10.13
N GLU A 219 0.43 30.34 11.22
CA GLU A 219 1.52 31.32 11.28
C GLU A 219 2.82 30.61 11.66
N TYR A 220 3.42 29.90 10.70
CA TYR A 220 4.53 28.98 10.99
C TYR A 220 5.83 29.69 11.36
N GLN A 221 6.10 30.89 10.82
CA GLN A 221 7.30 31.67 11.16
C GLN A 221 7.29 32.15 12.61
N HIS A 222 6.15 32.69 13.07
CA HIS A 222 5.99 33.11 14.46
C HIS A 222 6.03 31.90 15.40
N ALA A 223 5.42 30.77 15.01
CA ALA A 223 5.52 29.53 15.77
C ALA A 223 6.99 29.09 15.95
N LEU A 224 7.79 29.16 14.88
CA LEU A 224 9.23 28.83 14.92
C LEU A 224 9.99 29.74 15.89
N SER A 225 9.73 31.05 15.85
CA SER A 225 10.35 32.01 16.79
C SER A 225 10.03 31.67 18.25
N GLU A 226 8.76 31.37 18.57
CA GLU A 226 8.37 31.03 19.94
C GLU A 226 8.93 29.66 20.38
N TYR A 227 9.03 28.68 19.46
CA TYR A 227 9.72 27.42 19.75
C TYR A 227 11.22 27.62 19.99
N ASN A 228 11.88 28.51 19.25
CA ASN A 228 13.28 28.87 19.48
C ASN A 228 13.46 29.50 20.87
N ASN A 229 12.60 30.46 21.24
CA ASN A 229 12.59 31.06 22.58
C ASN A 229 12.40 29.99 23.67
N SER A 230 11.50 29.04 23.46
CA SER A 230 11.32 27.92 24.38
C SER A 230 12.58 27.08 24.53
N ILE A 231 13.25 26.73 23.43
CA ILE A 231 14.44 25.88 23.43
C ILE A 231 15.64 26.61 24.05
N ALA A 232 15.76 27.92 23.82
CA ALA A 232 16.79 28.76 24.42
C ALA A 232 16.69 28.83 25.95
N LEU A 233 15.46 28.84 26.49
CA LEU A 233 15.22 28.83 27.94
C LEU A 233 15.43 27.46 28.57
N TYR A 234 14.86 26.42 27.95
CA TYR A 234 15.03 25.04 28.40
C TYR A 234 14.80 24.07 27.23
N PRO A 235 15.79 23.21 26.89
CA PRO A 235 15.67 22.28 25.77
C PRO A 235 14.65 21.18 26.09
N LEU A 236 13.47 21.25 25.47
CA LEU A 236 12.41 20.25 25.59
C LEU A 236 12.33 19.40 24.31
N ASN A 237 12.35 18.07 24.44
CA ASN A 237 12.15 17.13 23.32
C ASN A 237 10.85 17.43 22.54
N ALA A 238 9.77 17.73 23.28
CA ALA A 238 8.50 18.11 22.68
C ALA A 238 8.58 19.38 21.82
N CYS A 239 9.43 20.35 22.18
CA CYS A 239 9.64 21.57 21.41
C CYS A 239 10.39 21.30 20.11
N PHE A 240 11.45 20.48 20.14
CA PHE A 240 12.14 20.05 18.92
C PHE A 240 11.18 19.36 17.95
N ASN A 241 10.33 18.48 18.47
CA ASN A 241 9.32 17.79 17.66
C ASN A 241 8.31 18.77 17.03
N ASN A 242 7.84 19.77 17.79
CA ASN A 242 6.90 20.78 17.28
C ASN A 242 7.54 21.79 16.33
N ARG A 243 8.82 22.14 16.54
CA ARG A 243 9.59 22.96 15.61
C ARG A 243 9.84 22.24 14.29
N ALA A 244 10.12 20.92 14.33
CA ALA A 244 10.31 20.11 13.13
C ALA A 244 9.09 20.17 12.19
N ILE A 245 7.87 20.04 12.70
CA ILE A 245 6.67 20.13 11.84
C ILE A 245 6.42 21.55 11.31
N ALA A 246 6.77 22.59 12.07
CA ALA A 246 6.74 23.97 11.56
C ALA A 246 7.75 24.17 10.41
N ASN A 247 8.97 23.62 10.55
CA ASN A 247 9.98 23.63 9.50
C ASN A 247 9.54 22.86 8.24
N ILE A 248 8.88 21.71 8.38
CA ILE A 248 8.29 20.97 7.24
C ILE A 248 7.26 21.85 6.51
N LYS A 249 6.39 22.56 7.24
CA LYS A 249 5.38 23.46 6.63
C LYS A 249 5.98 24.69 5.95
N LEU A 250 7.18 25.11 6.38
CA LEU A 250 7.97 26.17 5.74
C LEU A 250 8.90 25.65 4.64
N MET A 251 8.82 24.37 4.27
CA MET A 251 9.69 23.72 3.28
C MET A 251 11.18 23.69 3.65
N ARG A 252 11.50 23.83 4.95
CA ARG A 252 12.87 23.75 5.49
C ARG A 252 13.17 22.32 5.98
N TYR A 253 13.30 21.39 5.03
CA TYR A 253 13.37 19.96 5.36
C TYR A 253 14.64 19.54 6.12
N LYS A 254 15.80 20.12 5.79
CA LYS A 254 17.08 19.80 6.46
C LYS A 254 17.06 20.18 7.94
N GLU A 255 16.53 21.36 8.26
CA GLU A 255 16.37 21.82 9.64
C GLU A 255 15.38 20.94 10.41
N ALA A 256 14.28 20.53 9.76
CA ALA A 256 13.32 19.60 10.34
C ALA A 256 13.94 18.23 10.67
N ILE A 257 14.79 17.69 9.78
CA ILE A 257 15.49 16.42 10.01
C ILE A 257 16.40 16.52 11.24
N SER A 258 17.19 17.60 11.35
CA SER A 258 18.05 17.83 12.52
C SER A 258 17.26 17.96 13.82
N ASP A 259 16.11 18.63 13.79
CA ASP A 259 15.22 18.75 14.95
C ASP A 259 14.61 17.41 15.36
N CYS A 260 14.21 16.59 14.38
CA CYS A 260 13.75 15.24 14.66
C CYS A 260 14.85 14.37 15.26
N GLU A 261 16.10 14.48 14.78
CA GLU A 261 17.24 13.74 15.33
C GLU A 261 17.52 14.11 16.78
N LYS A 262 17.56 15.39 17.11
CA LYS A 262 17.68 15.86 18.51
C LYS A 262 16.56 15.34 19.40
N CYS A 263 15.33 15.28 18.89
CA CYS A 263 14.21 14.69 19.63
C CYS A 263 14.40 13.19 19.87
N LEU A 264 14.96 12.46 18.90
CA LEU A 264 15.21 11.02 18.99
C LEU A 264 16.42 10.67 19.85
N GLU A 265 17.41 11.56 19.98
CA GLU A 265 18.49 11.42 20.96
C GLU A 265 17.95 11.37 22.40
N GLY A 266 16.94 12.20 22.71
CA GLY A 266 16.28 12.17 24.02
C GLY A 266 15.20 11.10 24.16
N GLU A 267 14.43 10.85 23.10
CA GLU A 267 13.33 9.87 23.06
C GLU A 267 13.41 8.99 21.80
N PRO A 268 14.22 7.91 21.82
CA PRO A 268 14.50 7.11 20.61
C PRO A 268 13.25 6.39 20.06
N ASN A 269 12.27 6.12 20.92
CA ASN A 269 11.02 5.44 20.55
C ASN A 269 9.86 6.42 20.28
N ASN A 270 10.12 7.71 20.08
CA ASN A 270 9.07 8.68 19.79
C ASN A 270 8.53 8.52 18.36
N LEU A 271 7.41 7.81 18.24
CA LEU A 271 6.72 7.57 16.96
C LEU A 271 6.41 8.87 16.19
N LYS A 272 6.03 9.96 16.86
CA LYS A 272 5.71 11.23 16.19
C LYS A 272 6.96 11.84 15.55
N ALA A 273 8.09 11.80 16.25
CA ALA A 273 9.36 12.31 15.75
C ALA A 273 9.85 11.45 14.57
N LEU A 274 9.76 10.11 14.65
CA LEU A 274 10.11 9.22 13.54
C LEU A 274 9.24 9.47 12.31
N CYS A 275 7.92 9.59 12.46
CA CYS A 275 7.01 9.88 11.35
C CYS A 275 7.36 11.21 10.66
N ARG A 276 7.63 12.27 11.45
CA ARG A 276 8.02 13.58 10.91
C ARG A 276 9.39 13.54 10.24
N LYS A 277 10.36 12.80 10.79
CA LYS A 277 11.66 12.56 10.15
C LYS A 277 11.50 11.88 8.79
N ALA A 278 10.72 10.80 8.74
CA ALA A 278 10.47 10.06 7.52
C ALA A 278 9.75 10.89 6.45
N GLU A 279 8.79 11.74 6.86
CA GLU A 279 8.13 12.71 5.98
C GLU A 279 9.13 13.75 5.44
N ALA A 280 9.94 14.35 6.31
CA ALA A 280 10.95 15.33 5.91
C ALA A 280 12.01 14.74 4.97
N LEU A 281 12.49 13.52 5.24
CA LEU A 281 13.44 12.80 4.37
C LEU A 281 12.83 12.48 3.00
N LYS A 282 11.53 12.13 2.96
CA LYS A 282 10.82 11.90 1.69
C LYS A 282 10.74 13.18 0.87
N LEU A 283 10.52 14.33 1.51
CA LEU A 283 10.43 15.65 0.86
C LEU A 283 11.80 16.21 0.44
N ASP A 284 12.88 15.88 1.16
CA ASP A 284 14.28 16.24 0.84
C ASP A 284 14.92 15.29 -0.20
N ASP A 285 14.14 14.42 -0.84
CA ASP A 285 14.55 13.41 -1.83
C ASP A 285 15.47 12.28 -1.31
N LYS A 286 15.66 12.17 0.00
CA LYS A 286 16.45 11.12 0.65
C LYS A 286 15.64 9.83 0.86
N ARG A 287 15.20 9.24 -0.26
CA ARG A 287 14.27 8.10 -0.29
C ARG A 287 14.76 6.85 0.46
N ARG A 288 16.06 6.55 0.42
CA ARG A 288 16.64 5.35 1.09
C ARG A 288 16.61 5.48 2.61
N GLU A 289 17.00 6.65 3.14
CA GLU A 289 16.94 6.94 4.57
C GLU A 289 15.48 7.01 5.06
N ALA A 290 14.58 7.57 4.24
CA ALA A 290 13.16 7.58 4.52
C ALA A 290 12.60 6.16 4.66
N TYR A 291 12.95 5.25 3.74
CA TYR A 291 12.54 3.84 3.79
C TYR A 291 12.99 3.17 5.09
N GLN A 292 14.27 3.33 5.47
CA GLN A 292 14.79 2.78 6.72
C GLN A 292 14.03 3.31 7.93
N THR A 293 13.74 4.61 7.96
CA THR A 293 12.98 5.24 9.04
C THR A 293 11.53 4.72 9.10
N TYR A 294 10.86 4.52 7.96
CA TYR A 294 9.54 3.89 7.91
C TYR A 294 9.55 2.43 8.37
N CYS A 295 10.62 1.68 8.06
CA CYS A 295 10.79 0.32 8.59
C CYS A 295 10.91 0.32 10.12
N GLN A 296 11.67 1.27 10.70
CA GLN A 296 11.73 1.45 12.16
C GLN A 296 10.37 1.78 12.77
N ILE A 297 9.57 2.63 12.10
CA ILE A 297 8.20 2.93 12.54
C ILE A 297 7.34 1.66 12.58
N LEU A 298 7.41 0.81 11.56
CA LEU A 298 6.66 -0.46 11.52
C LEU A 298 7.14 -1.49 12.54
N GLN A 299 8.41 -1.44 12.94
CA GLN A 299 8.92 -2.28 14.04
C GLN A 299 8.29 -1.90 15.38
N LEU A 300 8.12 -0.59 15.62
CA LEU A 300 7.48 -0.07 16.84
C LEU A 300 5.94 -0.18 16.79
N ASP A 301 5.34 0.17 15.66
CA ASP A 301 3.90 0.09 15.40
C ASP A 301 3.61 -0.62 14.07
N SER A 302 3.44 -1.93 14.17
CA SER A 302 3.12 -2.81 13.03
C SER A 302 1.81 -2.49 12.31
N LYS A 303 0.90 -1.69 12.90
CA LYS A 303 -0.42 -1.37 12.33
C LYS A 303 -0.48 0.03 11.72
N ASN A 304 0.63 0.77 11.69
CA ASN A 304 0.64 2.13 11.16
C ASN A 304 0.47 2.15 9.63
N LYS A 305 -0.73 2.49 9.16
CA LYS A 305 -1.07 2.57 7.73
C LYS A 305 -0.22 3.59 6.97
N LEU A 306 0.09 4.73 7.58
CA LEU A 306 0.89 5.76 6.91
C LEU A 306 2.28 5.24 6.54
N ALA A 307 2.87 4.43 7.42
CA ALA A 307 4.18 3.82 7.17
C ALA A 307 4.11 2.71 6.13
N THR A 308 3.05 1.88 6.13
CA THR A 308 2.87 0.84 5.09
C THR A 308 2.69 1.44 3.71
N ASP A 309 1.83 2.45 3.59
CA ASP A 309 1.53 3.11 2.32
C ASP A 309 2.77 3.83 1.78
N ALA A 310 3.49 4.55 2.65
CA ALA A 310 4.73 5.22 2.27
C ALA A 310 5.84 4.25 1.84
N ILE A 311 5.94 3.07 2.46
CA ILE A 311 6.88 2.02 2.05
C ILE A 311 6.51 1.46 0.67
N GLU A 312 5.22 1.24 0.41
CA GLU A 312 4.75 0.77 -0.88
C GLU A 312 5.08 1.79 -1.99
N ASP A 313 4.81 3.08 -1.74
CA ASP A 313 5.15 4.17 -2.64
C ASP A 313 6.67 4.25 -2.91
N LEU A 314 7.49 4.15 -1.86
CA LEU A 314 8.95 4.18 -1.98
C LEU A 314 9.49 2.98 -2.76
N ARG A 315 8.88 1.80 -2.65
CA ARG A 315 9.25 0.61 -3.45
C ARG A 315 8.91 0.76 -4.93
N ARG A 316 7.81 1.44 -5.27
CA ARG A 316 7.49 1.76 -6.66
C ARG A 316 8.53 2.70 -7.26
N GLN A 317 9.07 3.62 -6.46
CA GLN A 317 10.10 4.57 -6.89
C GLN A 317 11.51 3.97 -6.92
N LEU A 318 11.81 2.99 -6.05
CA LEU A 318 13.11 2.35 -5.92
C LEU A 318 13.00 0.83 -6.14
N PRO A 319 13.08 0.35 -7.39
CA PRO A 319 12.95 -1.08 -7.73
C PRO A 319 14.10 -1.95 -7.18
N ASP A 320 15.23 -1.33 -6.83
CA ASP A 320 16.40 -2.02 -6.26
C ASP A 320 16.23 -2.39 -4.77
N LEU A 321 15.16 -1.93 -4.11
CA LEU A 321 14.91 -2.25 -2.70
C LEU A 321 14.47 -3.71 -2.53
N PRO A 322 14.92 -4.38 -1.45
CA PRO A 322 14.58 -5.77 -1.24
C PRO A 322 13.06 -5.94 -0.99
N PRO A 323 12.48 -7.08 -1.44
CA PRO A 323 11.03 -7.28 -1.45
C PRO A 323 10.43 -7.31 -0.04
N ALA A 324 9.10 -7.11 0.05
CA ALA A 324 8.36 -7.02 1.32
C ALA A 324 8.65 -8.10 2.36
N ASN A 325 8.98 -9.30 1.89
CA ASN A 325 9.22 -10.48 2.72
C ASN A 325 10.71 -10.76 2.93
N SER A 326 11.61 -9.85 2.56
CA SER A 326 13.03 -9.99 2.84
C SER A 326 13.30 -9.75 4.33
N PHE A 327 13.87 -10.74 5.01
CA PHE A 327 14.37 -10.55 6.37
C PHE A 327 15.73 -9.86 6.30
N PRO A 328 15.96 -8.74 7.00
CA PRO A 328 17.28 -8.14 7.07
C PRO A 328 18.22 -9.11 7.81
N LEU A 329 19.24 -9.60 7.13
CA LEU A 329 20.35 -10.34 7.74
C LEU A 329 21.27 -9.32 8.41
N GLN A 330 21.26 -9.26 9.74
CA GLN A 330 22.23 -8.48 10.50
C GLN A 330 23.49 -9.33 10.63
N ILE A 331 24.53 -8.98 9.87
CA ILE A 331 25.85 -9.62 9.92
C ILE A 331 26.64 -8.87 10.99
N GLU A 332 26.91 -9.54 12.12
CA GLU A 332 27.75 -9.03 13.19
C GLU A 332 29.13 -9.65 13.02
N GLU A 333 30.16 -8.83 12.78
CA GLU A 333 31.54 -9.32 12.64
C GLU A 333 32.03 -9.76 14.03
N VAL A 334 32.17 -11.07 14.21
CA VAL A 334 32.74 -11.67 15.43
C VAL A 334 34.26 -11.57 15.33
N ALA A 335 34.86 -10.79 16.23
CA ALA A 335 36.30 -10.49 16.23
C ALA A 335 37.20 -11.61 16.78
N ASN A 336 36.64 -12.75 17.20
CA ASN A 336 37.38 -13.84 17.80
C ASN A 336 37.37 -15.07 16.87
N GLU A 337 38.55 -15.52 16.45
CA GLU A 337 38.71 -16.71 15.59
C GLU A 337 38.46 -18.04 16.32
N ASP A 338 38.30 -18.01 17.66
CA ASP A 338 38.16 -19.19 18.52
C ASP A 338 36.73 -19.44 19.06
N ASP A 339 35.73 -18.65 18.65
CA ASP A 339 34.36 -18.87 19.09
C ASP A 339 33.71 -20.02 18.29
N ASP A 340 33.30 -21.09 18.99
CA ASP A 340 32.59 -22.26 18.45
C ASP A 340 31.32 -21.81 17.68
N TYR A 341 31.41 -21.66 16.36
CA TYR A 341 30.32 -21.24 15.47
C TYR A 341 29.05 -22.13 15.63
N ALA A 342 29.22 -23.39 16.05
CA ALA A 342 28.14 -24.32 16.35
C ALA A 342 27.29 -23.89 17.56
N ALA A 343 27.85 -23.16 18.53
CA ALA A 343 27.14 -22.66 19.71
C ALA A 343 26.34 -21.38 19.43
N LEU A 344 26.72 -20.62 18.40
CA LEU A 344 26.07 -19.38 17.96
C LEU A 344 24.88 -19.63 17.03
N VAL A 345 24.90 -20.73 16.26
CA VAL A 345 23.73 -21.23 15.54
C VAL A 345 22.82 -21.98 16.52
N LYS A 346 22.16 -21.24 17.42
CA LYS A 346 20.99 -21.77 18.12
C LYS A 346 19.82 -21.65 17.15
N PRO A 347 19.33 -22.74 16.51
CA PRO A 347 18.06 -22.65 15.82
C PRO A 347 17.05 -22.12 16.84
N LYS A 348 16.35 -21.02 16.51
CA LYS A 348 15.27 -20.50 17.36
C LYS A 348 14.43 -21.71 17.74
N LYS A 349 14.44 -22.10 19.04
CA LYS A 349 13.57 -23.17 19.52
C LYS A 349 12.19 -22.78 19.05
N ILE A 350 11.62 -23.56 18.14
CA ILE A 350 10.21 -23.49 17.86
C ILE A 350 9.59 -23.71 19.22
N ILE A 351 9.00 -22.66 19.80
CA ILE A 351 8.32 -22.75 21.10
C ILE A 351 7.13 -23.66 20.83
N LYS A 352 7.34 -24.97 21.03
CA LYS A 352 6.30 -26.00 20.96
C LYS A 352 5.25 -25.76 22.05
N ASP A 353 5.49 -24.83 22.98
CA ASP A 353 4.61 -24.56 24.13
C ASP A 353 3.34 -23.77 23.79
N LYS A 354 3.23 -23.15 22.61
CA LYS A 354 1.93 -22.63 22.10
C LYS A 354 1.07 -23.67 21.40
N LEU A 355 1.67 -24.81 21.02
CA LEU A 355 0.96 -25.94 20.43
C LEU A 355 0.01 -26.63 21.42
N PRO A 356 0.40 -26.93 22.69
CA PRO A 356 -0.52 -27.54 23.66
C PRO A 356 -1.64 -26.59 24.08
N GLU A 357 -1.40 -25.28 24.17
CA GLU A 357 -2.46 -24.31 24.51
C GLU A 357 -3.48 -24.18 23.37
N ALA A 358 -3.01 -24.12 22.11
CA ALA A 358 -3.89 -24.16 20.94
C ALA A 358 -4.66 -25.49 20.85
N VAL A 359 -4.02 -26.62 21.13
CA VAL A 359 -4.69 -27.94 21.16
C VAL A 359 -5.68 -28.07 22.33
N GLN A 360 -5.37 -27.51 23.50
CA GLN A 360 -6.28 -27.48 24.65
C GLN A 360 -7.49 -26.57 24.37
N SER A 361 -7.28 -25.40 23.75
CA SER A 361 -8.37 -24.50 23.36
C SER A 361 -9.28 -25.16 22.31
N LEU A 362 -8.71 -25.85 21.31
CA LEU A 362 -9.47 -26.61 20.32
C LEU A 362 -10.24 -27.77 20.96
N LYS A 363 -9.62 -28.51 21.90
CA LYS A 363 -10.31 -29.57 22.65
C LYS A 363 -11.45 -29.01 23.52
N ALA A 364 -11.26 -27.86 24.16
CA ALA A 364 -12.30 -27.22 24.97
C ALA A 364 -13.45 -26.70 24.08
N GLU A 365 -13.13 -26.16 22.90
CA GLU A 365 -14.10 -25.67 21.94
C GLU A 365 -14.91 -26.82 21.30
N THR A 366 -14.27 -27.95 20.98
CA THR A 366 -14.99 -29.15 20.51
C THR A 366 -15.90 -29.75 21.60
N VAL A 367 -15.45 -29.79 22.86
CA VAL A 367 -16.29 -30.25 23.98
C VAL A 367 -17.50 -29.32 24.17
N LYS A 368 -17.32 -28.00 24.09
CA LYS A 368 -18.43 -27.03 24.13
C LYS A 368 -19.38 -27.20 22.96
N MET A 369 -18.88 -27.44 21.75
CA MET A 369 -19.73 -27.72 20.59
C MET A 369 -20.52 -29.03 20.75
N VAL A 370 -19.92 -30.09 21.27
CA VAL A 370 -20.61 -31.36 21.53
C VAL A 370 -21.65 -31.22 22.64
N GLN A 371 -21.38 -30.46 23.70
CA GLN A 371 -22.36 -30.16 24.76
C GLN A 371 -23.52 -29.31 24.23
N LYS A 372 -23.23 -28.33 23.36
CA LYS A 372 -24.24 -27.52 22.69
C LYS A 372 -25.11 -28.36 21.74
N ALA A 373 -24.52 -29.31 21.03
CA ALA A 373 -25.26 -30.24 20.18
C ALA A 373 -26.12 -31.22 20.99
N LYS A 374 -25.63 -31.71 22.15
CA LYS A 374 -26.41 -32.58 23.06
C LYS A 374 -27.57 -31.84 23.72
N THR A 375 -27.37 -30.59 24.14
CA THR A 375 -28.44 -29.76 24.73
C THR A 375 -29.47 -29.36 23.68
N ALA A 376 -29.06 -29.09 22.43
CA ALA A 376 -29.99 -28.90 21.31
C ALA A 376 -30.81 -30.17 21.02
N ASN A 377 -30.19 -31.36 21.05
CA ASN A 377 -30.90 -32.63 20.81
C ASN A 377 -31.83 -33.08 21.96
N LEU A 378 -31.66 -32.50 23.16
CA LEU A 378 -32.54 -32.73 24.32
C LEU A 378 -33.79 -31.81 24.29
N GLN A 379 -33.80 -30.77 23.45
CA GLN A 379 -34.97 -29.89 23.30
C GLN A 379 -35.89 -30.31 22.13
N ASP A 380 -35.42 -31.16 21.21
CA ASP A 380 -36.12 -31.49 19.97
C ASP A 380 -36.41 -32.99 19.76
N ASN A 381 -36.74 -33.76 20.79
CA ASN A 381 -37.21 -35.14 20.59
C ASN A 381 -38.40 -35.52 21.50
N ASN A 382 -39.59 -35.03 21.14
CA ASN A 382 -40.77 -35.89 21.03
C ASN A 382 -40.81 -36.41 19.59
N PHE A 383 -40.53 -37.69 19.35
CA PHE A 383 -41.26 -38.62 18.46
C PHE A 383 -40.46 -39.92 18.21
N GLU A 384 -41.21 -40.97 17.87
CA GLU A 384 -40.89 -42.40 17.98
C GLU A 384 -39.84 -42.98 17.01
N ILE A 385 -39.06 -43.91 17.57
CA ILE A 385 -38.64 -45.24 17.06
C ILE A 385 -38.58 -45.47 15.54
N LEU A 386 -37.39 -45.85 15.05
CA LEU A 386 -37.22 -46.98 14.11
C LEU A 386 -35.77 -47.49 14.14
N THR A 387 -35.62 -48.68 14.71
CA THR A 387 -34.43 -49.52 14.76
C THR A 387 -34.12 -50.13 13.40
N GLN A 388 -32.87 -50.04 12.91
CA GLN A 388 -32.19 -51.13 12.17
C GLN A 388 -30.66 -51.10 12.41
N PRO A 389 -29.99 -52.27 12.53
CA PRO A 389 -28.59 -52.36 12.94
C PRO A 389 -27.59 -52.26 11.77
N SER A 390 -26.52 -51.48 11.95
CA SER A 390 -25.40 -51.37 11.01
C SER A 390 -24.41 -52.54 11.16
N LYS A 391 -24.08 -53.16 10.03
CA LYS A 391 -23.08 -54.23 9.86
C LYS A 391 -21.70 -53.83 10.39
N LYS A 392 -21.09 -54.73 11.18
CA LYS A 392 -19.64 -54.82 11.41
C LYS A 392 -18.96 -55.37 10.15
N VAL A 393 -17.82 -54.80 9.75
CA VAL A 393 -16.73 -55.54 9.10
C VAL A 393 -15.41 -55.06 9.68
N LEU A 394 -14.64 -56.03 10.17
CA LEU A 394 -13.29 -55.93 10.72
C LEU A 394 -12.28 -55.63 9.61
N ILE A 395 -11.19 -54.93 9.95
CA ILE A 395 -9.89 -55.13 9.29
C ILE A 395 -8.91 -55.45 10.41
N GLU A 396 -8.34 -56.63 10.26
CA GLU A 396 -7.43 -57.33 11.16
C GLU A 396 -6.02 -56.68 11.14
N GLU A 397 -5.40 -56.64 12.32
CA GLU A 397 -3.95 -56.61 12.50
C GLU A 397 -3.37 -58.02 12.26
N ILE A 398 -2.04 -58.14 12.28
CA ILE A 398 -1.13 -59.31 12.07
C ILE A 398 -0.43 -59.17 10.70
N ASN A 399 0.88 -59.00 10.57
CA ASN A 399 2.05 -59.08 11.45
C ASN A 399 3.15 -58.16 10.91
#